data_AF-A0AAN9VG39-F1
#
_entry.id   AF-A0AAN9VG39-F1
#
_cell.length_a   1.000
_cell.length_b   1.000
_cell.length_c   1.000
_cell.angle_alpha   90.00
_cell.angle_beta   90.00
_cell.angle_gamma   90.00
#
_symmetry.space_group_name_H-M   'P 1'
#
loop_
_entity.id
_entity.type
_entity.pdbx_description
1 polymer ?
#
loop_
_entity_poly.entity_id
_entity_poly.type
_entity_poly.pdbx_seq_one_letter_code
_entity_poly.pdbx_strand_id
1 'polypeptide(L)'
;MKARGVDDGHIIHIGSLAGHVYPNMHEIQMYAATKHAVRVLTEGLRRELVSSGSKIRVSAVSPGVVRTEFASQLPSRGGAAWWRQPHLFAEDVADAALYALRCPPHVQIHDILMWPIS
;
A
#
# COMPACT_ATOMS: atom_id res chain seq x y z
N MET A 1 -13.73 -12.42 -8.10
CA MET A 1 -14.61 -11.43 -8.77
C MET A 1 -15.22 -12.04 -10.03
N LYS A 2 -14.42 -12.37 -11.05
CA LYS A 2 -14.93 -13.01 -12.30
C LYS A 2 -15.80 -14.25 -12.07
N ALA A 3 -15.39 -15.18 -11.19
CA ALA A 3 -16.19 -16.37 -10.85
C ALA A 3 -17.57 -16.07 -10.22
N ARG A 4 -17.79 -14.83 -9.75
CA ARG A 4 -19.06 -14.34 -9.20
C ARG A 4 -19.78 -13.36 -10.16
N GLY A 5 -19.31 -13.24 -11.40
CA GLY A 5 -19.87 -12.30 -12.39
C GLY A 5 -19.56 -10.82 -12.14
N VAL A 6 -18.63 -10.50 -11.23
CA VAL A 6 -18.22 -9.11 -10.93
C VAL A 6 -17.05 -8.72 -11.83
N ASP A 7 -17.21 -7.66 -12.63
CA ASP A 7 -16.20 -7.15 -13.58
C ASP A 7 -15.86 -5.66 -13.39
N ASP A 8 -16.45 -4.98 -12.42
CA ASP A 8 -16.21 -3.57 -12.06
C ASP A 8 -15.69 -3.41 -10.62
N GLY A 9 -15.12 -4.48 -10.07
CA GLY A 9 -14.57 -4.51 -8.72
C GLY A 9 -13.29 -3.67 -8.56
N HIS A 10 -12.82 -3.56 -7.32
CA HIS A 10 -11.56 -2.88 -7.01
C HIS A 10 -10.74 -3.73 -6.05
N ILE A 11 -9.49 -4.00 -6.43
CA ILE A 11 -8.48 -4.65 -5.58
C ILE A 11 -7.52 -3.57 -5.09
N ILE A 12 -7.34 -3.48 -3.77
CA ILE A 12 -6.39 -2.54 -3.15
C ILE A 12 -5.37 -3.36 -2.38
N HIS A 13 -4.10 -3.28 -2.79
CA HIS A 13 -2.99 -3.84 -2.04
C HIS A 13 -2.45 -2.82 -1.05
N ILE A 14 -2.23 -3.24 0.20
CA ILE A 14 -1.49 -2.44 1.17
C ILE A 14 0.00 -2.63 0.91
N GLY A 15 0.57 -1.64 0.22
CA GLY A 15 1.99 -1.51 -0.09
C GLY A 15 2.80 -1.02 1.11
N SER A 16 3.85 -0.26 0.82
CA SER A 16 4.74 0.41 1.78
C SER A 16 5.69 1.29 1.00
N LEU A 17 6.12 2.44 1.54
CA LEU A 17 7.18 3.22 0.93
C LEU A 17 8.48 2.39 0.79
N ALA A 18 8.71 1.41 1.68
CA ALA A 18 9.83 0.47 1.55
C ALA A 18 9.78 -0.42 0.28
N GLY A 19 8.65 -0.44 -0.44
CA GLY A 19 8.52 -1.07 -1.76
C GLY A 19 8.93 -0.17 -2.94
N HIS A 20 9.30 1.08 -2.66
CA HIS A 20 9.63 2.11 -3.64
C HIS A 20 11.03 2.70 -3.46
N VAL A 21 11.55 2.65 -2.24
CA VAL A 21 12.88 3.12 -1.90
C VAL A 21 13.63 2.04 -1.13
N TYR A 22 14.95 2.07 -1.21
CA TYR A 22 15.78 1.29 -0.30
C TYR A 22 15.75 1.94 1.08
N PRO A 23 15.22 1.28 2.12
CA PRO A 23 15.21 1.87 3.44
C PRO A 23 16.63 1.90 4.02
N ASN A 24 17.01 3.03 4.62
CA ASN A 24 18.26 3.15 5.40
C ASN A 24 18.18 2.44 6.77
N MET A 25 17.50 1.28 6.82
CA MET A 25 17.24 0.50 8.03
C MET A 25 17.50 -0.97 7.72
N HIS A 26 18.61 -1.50 8.25
CA HIS A 26 19.05 -2.88 7.99
C HIS A 26 18.01 -3.94 8.39
N GLU A 27 17.21 -3.67 9.42
CA GLU A 27 16.22 -4.62 9.98
C GLU A 27 15.01 -4.88 9.08
N ILE A 28 14.78 -4.06 8.05
CA ILE A 28 13.59 -4.17 7.19
C ILE A 28 13.93 -4.49 5.73
N GLN A 29 15.15 -4.96 5.42
CA GLN A 29 15.56 -5.29 4.04
C GLN A 29 14.69 -6.40 3.42
N MET A 30 14.48 -7.50 4.16
CA MET A 30 13.62 -8.59 3.69
C MET A 30 12.17 -8.13 3.52
N TYR A 31 11.67 -7.35 4.49
CA TYR A 31 10.35 -6.71 4.38
C TYR A 31 10.26 -5.81 3.14
N ALA A 32 11.27 -4.96 2.89
CA ALA A 32 11.33 -4.09 1.72
C ALA A 32 11.31 -4.88 0.40
N ALA A 33 12.03 -6.01 0.33
CA ALA A 33 11.99 -6.91 -0.82
C ALA A 33 10.57 -7.45 -1.06
N THR A 34 9.85 -7.87 0.00
CA THR A 34 8.45 -8.31 -0.16
C THR A 34 7.54 -7.18 -0.65
N LYS A 35 7.77 -5.95 -0.21
CA LYS A 35 6.96 -4.79 -0.62
C LYS A 35 7.28 -4.33 -2.04
N HIS A 36 8.52 -4.51 -2.51
CA HIS A 36 8.85 -4.40 -3.93
C HIS A 36 8.12 -5.47 -4.76
N ALA A 37 8.05 -6.71 -4.28
CA ALA A 37 7.29 -7.76 -4.96
C ALA A 37 5.79 -7.43 -5.02
N VAL A 38 5.20 -6.92 -3.94
CA VAL A 38 3.80 -6.43 -3.94
C VAL A 38 3.58 -5.36 -5.00
N ARG A 39 4.49 -4.40 -5.16
CA ARG A 39 4.41 -3.36 -6.20
C ARG A 39 4.39 -3.98 -7.60
N VAL A 40 5.31 -4.90 -7.88
CA VAL A 40 5.37 -5.60 -9.18
C VAL A 40 4.11 -6.42 -9.43
N LEU A 41 3.60 -7.14 -8.42
CA LEU A 41 2.36 -7.93 -8.53
C LEU A 41 1.14 -7.04 -8.78
N THR A 42 1.06 -5.88 -8.12
CA THR A 42 -0.01 -4.90 -8.32
C THR A 42 -0.03 -4.42 -9.78
N GLU A 43 1.13 -4.03 -10.30
CA GLU A 43 1.27 -3.56 -11.68
C GLU A 43 1.01 -4.67 -12.70
N GLY A 44 1.50 -5.88 -12.45
CA GLY A 44 1.27 -7.06 -13.30
C GLY A 44 -0.21 -7.38 -13.41
N LEU A 45 -0.89 -7.55 -12.27
CA LEU A 45 -2.34 -7.85 -12.25
C LEU A 45 -3.16 -6.77 -12.94
N ARG A 46 -2.82 -5.50 -12.72
CA ARG A 46 -3.46 -4.37 -13.38
C ARG A 46 -3.35 -4.46 -14.90
N ARG A 47 -2.15 -4.77 -15.42
CA ARG A 47 -1.92 -4.95 -16.86
C ARG A 47 -2.69 -6.14 -17.42
N GLU A 48 -2.67 -7.28 -16.73
CA GLU A 48 -3.42 -8.47 -17.14
C GLU A 48 -4.93 -8.19 -17.25
N LEU A 49 -5.50 -7.46 -16.29
CA LEU A 49 -6.91 -7.09 -16.30
C LEU A 49 -7.24 -6.15 -17.47
N VAL A 50 -6.42 -5.12 -17.70
CA VAL A 50 -6.55 -4.21 -18.85
C VAL A 50 -6.45 -4.97 -20.17
N SER A 51 -5.46 -5.85 -20.33
CA SER A 51 -5.30 -6.69 -21.53
C SER A 51 -6.47 -7.64 -21.75
N SER A 52 -7.17 -8.06 -20.68
CA SER A 52 -8.38 -8.88 -20.77
C SER A 52 -9.67 -8.08 -21.02
N GLY A 53 -9.58 -6.75 -21.14
CA GLY A 53 -10.75 -5.86 -21.29
C GLY A 53 -11.62 -5.75 -20.03
N SER A 54 -11.13 -6.20 -18.88
CA SER A 54 -11.85 -6.14 -17.60
C SER A 54 -11.89 -4.71 -17.07
N LYS A 55 -13.00 -4.35 -16.40
CA LYS A 55 -13.13 -3.05 -15.72
C LYS A 55 -12.73 -3.12 -14.23
N ILE A 56 -12.16 -4.24 -13.79
CA ILE A 56 -11.65 -4.38 -12.43
C ILE A 56 -10.42 -3.49 -12.27
N ARG A 57 -10.47 -2.59 -11.29
CA ARG A 57 -9.36 -1.69 -10.95
C ARG A 57 -8.42 -2.34 -9.96
N VAL A 58 -7.13 -2.00 -10.06
CA VAL A 58 -6.10 -2.43 -9.10
C VAL A 58 -5.30 -1.23 -8.67
N SER A 59 -5.22 -1.01 -7.36
CA SER A 59 -4.47 0.09 -6.72
C SER A 59 -3.56 -0.43 -5.62
N ALA A 60 -2.54 0.35 -5.29
CA ALA A 60 -1.81 0.21 -4.04
C ALA A 60 -1.99 1.45 -3.15
N VAL A 61 -1.89 1.24 -1.83
CA VAL A 61 -1.68 2.30 -0.85
C VAL A 61 -0.35 2.02 -0.18
N SER A 62 0.62 2.92 -0.36
CA SER A 62 2.02 2.73 0.01
C SER A 62 2.45 3.75 1.08
N PRO A 63 2.11 3.50 2.37
CA PRO A 63 2.43 4.43 3.43
C PRO A 63 3.90 4.36 3.87
N GLY A 64 4.36 5.46 4.46
CA GLY A 64 5.55 5.52 5.30
C GLY A 64 5.32 4.88 6.67
N VAL A 65 5.88 5.48 7.72
CA VAL A 65 5.71 4.99 9.09
C VAL A 65 4.26 5.21 9.56
N VAL A 66 3.60 4.13 10.02
CA VAL A 66 2.21 4.17 10.54
C VAL A 66 2.18 3.65 11.98
N ARG A 67 1.36 4.26 12.82
CA ARG A 67 1.14 3.87 14.21
C ARG A 67 0.24 2.67 14.38
N THR A 68 0.88 1.51 14.33
CA THR A 68 0.27 0.21 14.54
C THR A 68 1.20 -0.69 15.35
N GLU A 69 0.72 -1.90 15.67
CA GLU A 69 1.46 -2.96 16.33
C GLU A 69 2.63 -3.47 15.49
N PHE A 70 2.69 -3.19 14.18
CA PHE A 70 3.79 -3.60 13.30
C PHE A 70 5.16 -3.14 13.83
N ALA A 71 5.23 -1.95 14.43
CA ALA A 71 6.49 -1.45 15.00
C ALA A 71 7.05 -2.37 16.09
N SER A 72 6.19 -3.01 16.89
CA SER A 72 6.62 -3.94 17.95
C SER A 72 7.23 -5.24 17.42
N GLN A 73 7.04 -5.55 16.14
CA GLN A 73 7.69 -6.68 15.48
C GLN A 73 9.09 -6.34 14.95
N LEU A 74 9.47 -5.05 14.97
CA LEU A 74 10.80 -4.62 14.57
C LEU A 74 11.77 -4.71 15.77
N PRO A 75 12.90 -5.44 15.64
CA PRO A 75 13.82 -5.71 16.75
C PRO A 75 14.28 -4.47 17.54
N SER A 76 14.46 -3.32 16.87
CA SER A 76 14.95 -2.08 17.49
C SER A 76 13.86 -1.09 17.95
N ARG A 77 12.56 -1.38 17.76
CA ARG A 77 11.50 -0.34 17.83
C ARG A 77 10.36 -0.74 18.78
N GLY A 78 10.72 -1.02 20.03
CA GLY A 78 9.79 -1.51 21.06
C GLY A 78 9.36 -0.50 22.14
N GLY A 79 9.47 0.81 21.94
CA GLY A 79 9.22 1.79 23.01
C GLY A 79 8.41 3.02 22.59
N ALA A 80 7.72 3.65 23.56
CA ALA A 80 6.95 4.88 23.36
C ALA A 80 7.76 6.04 22.75
N ALA A 81 9.08 6.03 22.93
CA ALA A 81 9.99 7.00 22.32
C ALA A 81 10.01 6.92 20.78
N TRP A 82 9.69 5.76 20.20
CA TRP A 82 9.60 5.59 18.74
C TRP A 82 8.53 6.46 18.11
N TRP A 83 7.42 6.64 18.82
CA TRP A 83 6.28 7.43 18.39
C TRP A 83 6.48 8.93 18.59
N ARG A 84 7.66 9.37 19.05
CA ARG A 84 8.01 10.80 19.09
C ARG A 84 8.41 11.35 17.72
N GLN A 85 8.74 10.46 16.77
CA GLN A 85 9.02 10.86 15.39
C GLN A 85 7.71 10.97 14.58
N PRO A 86 7.69 11.75 13.48
CA PRO A 86 6.55 11.83 12.57
C PRO A 86 6.03 10.45 12.18
N HIS A 87 4.72 10.24 12.28
CA HIS A 87 4.06 9.00 11.89
C HIS A 87 2.62 9.26 11.43
N LEU A 88 2.14 8.39 10.55
CA LEU A 88 0.74 8.33 10.16
C LEU A 88 -0.06 7.52 11.19
N PHE A 89 -1.37 7.65 11.14
CA PHE A 89 -2.33 6.81 11.85
C PHE A 89 -3.02 5.82 10.90
N ALA A 90 -3.70 4.82 11.45
CA ALA A 90 -4.40 3.82 10.64
C ALA A 90 -5.52 4.47 9.81
N GLU A 91 -6.14 5.52 10.35
CA GLU A 91 -7.17 6.33 9.73
C GLU A 91 -6.66 7.01 8.46
N ASP A 92 -5.41 7.50 8.43
CA ASP A 92 -4.82 8.12 7.23
C ASP A 92 -4.73 7.12 6.06
N VAL A 93 -4.38 5.86 6.37
CA VAL A 93 -4.29 4.77 5.38
C VAL A 93 -5.70 4.36 4.92
N ALA A 94 -6.67 4.32 5.84
CA ALA A 94 -8.06 4.01 5.52
C ALA A 94 -8.67 5.09 4.61
N ASP A 95 -8.41 6.37 4.90
CA ASP A 95 -8.87 7.50 4.09
C ASP A 95 -8.25 7.49 2.69
N ALA A 96 -6.99 7.12 2.55
CA ALA A 96 -6.36 6.91 1.25
C ALA A 96 -7.00 5.77 0.45
N ALA A 97 -7.31 4.65 1.10
CA ALA A 97 -8.03 3.55 0.46
C ALA A 97 -9.44 3.98 0.03
N LEU A 98 -10.16 4.72 0.89
CA LEU A 98 -11.47 5.29 0.55
C LEU A 98 -11.40 6.30 -0.60
N TYR A 99 -10.35 7.12 -0.65
CA TYR A 99 -10.12 8.03 -1.77
C TYR A 99 -10.00 7.26 -3.09
N ALA A 100 -9.16 6.20 -3.13
CA ALA A 100 -9.03 5.36 -4.32
C ALA A 100 -10.36 4.69 -4.72
N LEU A 101 -11.13 4.20 -3.73
CA LEU A 101 -12.44 3.59 -3.97
C LEU A 101 -13.45 4.59 -4.56
N ARG A 102 -13.46 5.82 -4.05
CA ARG A 102 -14.41 6.89 -4.46
C ARG A 102 -14.15 7.46 -5.85
N CYS A 103 -12.97 7.22 -6.44
CA CYS A 103 -12.70 7.67 -7.80
C CYS A 103 -13.75 7.10 -8.78
N PRO A 104 -14.18 7.88 -9.79
CA PRO A 104 -15.11 7.40 -10.82
C PRO A 104 -14.63 6.10 -11.49
N PRO A 105 -15.53 5.23 -12.01
CA PRO A 105 -15.14 3.93 -12.56
C PRO A 105 -14.13 3.98 -13.71
N HIS A 106 -14.06 5.08 -14.45
CA HIS A 106 -13.10 5.30 -15.54
C HIS A 106 -11.73 5.82 -15.08
N VAL A 107 -11.57 6.11 -13.78
CA VAL A 107 -10.33 6.59 -13.17
C VAL A 107 -9.68 5.45 -12.39
N GLN A 108 -8.41 5.19 -12.70
CA GLN A 108 -7.59 4.20 -11.99
C GLN A 108 -6.44 4.89 -11.27
N ILE A 109 -6.49 4.90 -9.95
CA ILE A 109 -5.35 5.28 -9.11
C ILE A 109 -4.39 4.10 -9.08
N HIS A 110 -3.15 4.27 -9.55
CA HIS A 110 -2.18 3.19 -9.55
C HIS A 110 -1.59 2.96 -8.16
N ASP A 111 -1.15 4.02 -7.50
CA ASP A 111 -0.55 3.97 -6.17
C ASP A 111 -0.75 5.30 -5.45
N ILE A 112 -0.91 5.23 -4.14
CA ILE A 112 -0.92 6.40 -3.25
C ILE A 112 0.28 6.27 -2.33
N LEU A 113 1.31 7.08 -2.63
CA LEU A 113 2.49 7.23 -1.79
C LEU A 113 2.22 8.31 -0.75
N MET A 114 2.38 7.98 0.52
CA MET A 114 2.16 8.93 1.61
C MET A 114 3.25 8.84 2.67
N TRP A 115 3.63 9.99 3.20
CA TRP A 115 4.71 10.14 4.16
C TRP A 115 4.32 11.15 5.24
N PRO A 116 4.64 10.90 6.52
CA PRO A 116 4.38 11.86 7.59
C PRO A 116 5.34 13.06 7.48
N ILE A 117 4.81 14.27 7.64
CA ILE A 117 5.58 15.52 7.50
C ILE A 117 5.99 16.16 8.84
N SER A 118 5.43 15.70 9.97
CA SER A 118 5.61 16.29 11.30
C SER A 118 5.39 15.28 12.42
#